data_AF-A0A2D5Z2D8-F1
#
_entry.id   AF-A0A2D5Z2D8-F1
#
_cell.length_a   1.000
_cell.length_b   1.000
_cell.length_c   1.000
_cell.angle_alpha   90.00
_cell.angle_beta   90.00
_cell.angle_gamma   90.00
#
_symmetry.space_group_name_H-M   'P 1'
#
loop_
_entity.id
_entity.type
_entity.pdbx_description
1 polymer ?
#
loop_
_entity_poly.entity_id
_entity_poly.type
_entity_poly.pdbx_seq_one_letter_code
_entity_poly.pdbx_strand_id
1 'polypeptide(L)'
;MGASAEHAARLQRLFDEASELWSQYDERGPGRMDKVCFERVDSAAAAVRKSDEAWPDDVAEAGSKLCDLSEQCVCRPQGLCFVTGEAGLIPRRDQHEAFEAALKVIDSHLQRAGTDG
;
A
#
# COMPACT_ATOMS: atom_id res chain seq x y z
N MET A 1 -5.56 27.46 -4.69
CA MET A 1 -5.41 26.32 -5.62
C MET A 1 -4.19 25.43 -5.32
N GLY A 2 -3.51 25.53 -4.16
CA GLY A 2 -2.29 24.73 -3.87
C GLY A 2 -2.50 23.47 -3.02
N ALA A 3 -3.28 23.57 -1.93
CA ALA A 3 -3.41 22.49 -0.95
C ALA A 3 -4.01 21.19 -1.53
N SER A 4 -5.10 21.30 -2.29
CA SER A 4 -5.78 20.13 -2.89
C SER A 4 -4.92 19.38 -3.92
N ALA A 5 -4.08 20.09 -4.69
CA ALA A 5 -3.17 19.47 -5.65
C ALA A 5 -2.01 18.75 -4.95
N GLU A 6 -1.43 19.35 -3.90
CA GLU A 6 -0.42 18.69 -3.07
C GLU A 6 -0.98 17.48 -2.31
N HIS A 7 -2.23 17.57 -1.86
CA HIS A 7 -2.94 16.47 -1.22
C HIS A 7 -3.11 15.30 -2.19
N ALA A 8 -3.67 15.55 -3.38
CA ALA A 8 -3.80 14.54 -4.43
C ALA A 8 -2.44 13.93 -4.83
N ALA A 9 -1.38 14.74 -4.93
CA ALA A 9 -0.04 14.25 -5.26
C ALA A 9 0.55 13.31 -4.18
N ARG A 10 0.30 13.59 -2.89
CA ARG A 10 0.72 12.69 -1.79
C ARG A 10 -0.01 11.35 -1.86
N LEU A 11 -1.31 11.39 -2.14
CA LEU A 11 -2.13 10.19 -2.29
C LEU A 11 -1.72 9.37 -3.51
N GLN A 12 -1.45 10.03 -4.64
CA GLN A 12 -0.99 9.41 -5.88
C GLN A 12 0.33 8.69 -5.64
N ARG A 13 1.28 9.36 -4.97
CA ARG A 13 2.55 8.76 -4.63
C ARG A 13 2.39 7.51 -3.76
N LEU A 14 1.54 7.54 -2.74
CA LEU A 14 1.27 6.35 -1.92
C LEU A 14 0.73 5.20 -2.78
N PHE A 15 -0.21 5.50 -3.67
CA PHE A 15 -0.78 4.51 -4.58
C PHE A 15 0.28 3.90 -5.50
N ASP A 16 1.11 4.71 -6.14
CA ASP A 16 2.13 4.27 -7.08
C ASP A 16 3.16 3.35 -6.40
N GLU A 17 3.69 3.77 -5.24
CA GLU A 17 4.70 3.02 -4.50
C GLU A 17 4.13 1.70 -3.95
N ALA A 18 2.90 1.71 -3.43
CA ALA A 18 2.25 0.50 -2.92
C ALA A 18 1.88 -0.46 -4.05
N SER A 19 1.46 0.04 -5.22
CA SER A 19 1.15 -0.76 -6.40
C SER A 19 2.41 -1.39 -7.00
N GLU A 20 3.51 -0.64 -7.09
CA GLU A 20 4.80 -1.15 -7.53
C GLU A 20 5.30 -2.26 -6.60
N LEU A 21 5.21 -2.06 -5.28
CA LEU A 21 5.56 -3.08 -4.30
C LEU A 21 4.69 -4.33 -4.47
N TRP A 22 3.37 -4.16 -4.66
CA TRP A 22 2.45 -5.27 -4.84
C TRP A 22 2.76 -6.10 -6.09
N SER A 23 2.99 -5.45 -7.23
CA SER A 23 3.40 -6.13 -8.48
C SER A 23 4.69 -6.92 -8.27
N GLN A 24 5.70 -6.32 -7.65
CA GLN A 24 6.95 -7.02 -7.37
C GLN A 24 6.76 -8.22 -6.44
N TYR A 25 5.88 -8.10 -5.44
CA TYR A 25 5.57 -9.19 -4.52
C TYR A 25 4.82 -10.33 -5.23
N ASP A 26 3.86 -10.03 -6.10
CA ASP A 26 3.11 -11.02 -6.88
C ASP A 26 4.03 -11.77 -7.86
N GLU A 27 4.96 -11.05 -8.52
CA GLU A 27 5.89 -11.65 -9.49
C GLU A 27 7.01 -12.47 -8.84
N ARG A 28 7.59 -11.97 -7.73
CA ARG A 28 8.79 -12.57 -7.11
C ARG A 28 8.47 -13.50 -5.96
N GLY A 29 7.32 -13.31 -5.32
CA GLY A 29 6.92 -14.01 -4.12
C GLY A 29 7.63 -13.57 -2.83
N PRO A 30 7.26 -14.19 -1.70
CA PRO A 30 7.77 -13.84 -0.38
C PRO A 30 9.29 -14.07 -0.22
N GLY A 31 9.93 -13.23 0.59
CA GLY A 31 11.37 -13.32 0.89
C GLY A 31 12.31 -12.90 -0.25
N ARG A 32 11.76 -12.36 -1.35
CA ARG A 32 12.50 -11.89 -2.54
C ARG A 32 12.44 -10.38 -2.75
N MET A 33 11.87 -9.66 -1.79
CA MET A 33 11.66 -8.22 -1.87
C MET A 33 12.85 -7.45 -1.31
N ASP A 34 13.22 -6.35 -1.97
CA ASP A 34 14.23 -5.42 -1.47
C ASP A 34 13.63 -4.47 -0.43
N LYS A 35 14.37 -4.22 0.66
CA LYS A 35 13.94 -3.30 1.74
C LYS A 35 13.56 -1.91 1.26
N VAL A 36 14.22 -1.44 0.20
CA VAL A 36 13.95 -0.13 -0.41
C VAL A 36 12.51 0.02 -0.88
N CYS A 37 11.83 -1.08 -1.26
CA CYS A 37 10.43 -1.03 -1.68
C CYS A 37 9.54 -0.60 -0.52
N PHE A 38 9.77 -1.15 0.68
CA PHE A 38 9.01 -0.77 1.87
C PHE A 38 9.33 0.66 2.33
N GLU A 39 10.60 1.07 2.31
CA GLU A 39 10.99 2.43 2.72
C GLU A 39 10.28 3.52 1.89
N ARG A 40 10.04 3.26 0.60
CA ARG A 40 9.28 4.16 -0.27
C ARG A 40 7.81 4.25 0.12
N VAL A 41 7.17 3.10 0.38
CA VAL A 41 5.77 3.06 0.84
C VAL A 41 5.62 3.72 2.21
N ASP A 42 6.51 3.44 3.17
CA ASP A 42 6.49 4.05 4.50
C ASP A 42 6.66 5.58 4.40
N SER A 43 7.61 6.05 3.59
CA SER A 43 7.81 7.48 3.33
C SER A 43 6.55 8.15 2.75
N ALA A 44 5.89 7.51 1.77
CA ALA A 44 4.67 8.01 1.16
C ALA A 44 3.49 8.00 2.15
N ALA A 45 3.31 6.92 2.90
CA ALA A 45 2.27 6.81 3.94
C ALA A 45 2.48 7.84 5.06
N ALA A 46 3.72 8.08 5.47
CA ALA A 46 4.06 9.12 6.44
C ALA A 46 3.74 10.53 5.91
N ALA A 47 3.94 10.80 4.61
CA ALA A 47 3.57 12.06 4.00
C ALA A 47 2.06 12.29 3.98
N VAL A 48 1.26 11.23 3.75
CA VAL A 48 -0.20 11.26 3.89
C VAL A 48 -0.58 11.55 5.35
N ARG A 49 -0.05 10.79 6.33
CA ARG A 49 -0.35 10.97 7.76
C ARG A 49 0.02 12.35 8.33
N LYS A 50 1.09 12.98 7.82
CA LYS A 50 1.58 14.30 8.27
C LYS A 50 0.93 15.49 7.57
N SER A 51 -0.03 15.26 6.68
CA SER A 51 -0.78 16.33 6.02
C SER A 51 -1.56 17.15 7.04
N ASP A 52 -1.48 18.49 6.95
CA ASP A 52 -2.30 19.42 7.75
C ASP A 52 -3.81 19.31 7.43
N GLU A 53 -4.14 18.77 6.26
CA GLU A 53 -5.52 18.54 5.82
C GLU A 53 -5.98 17.13 6.24
N ALA A 54 -7.16 17.04 6.84
CA ALA A 54 -7.72 15.80 7.34
C ALA A 54 -8.17 14.90 6.20
N TRP A 55 -7.61 13.68 6.16
CA TRP A 55 -8.04 12.65 5.23
C TRP A 55 -9.38 12.06 5.67
N PRO A 56 -10.22 11.62 4.71
CA PRO A 56 -11.30 10.69 5.00
C PRO A 56 -10.80 9.48 5.80
N ASP A 57 -11.58 9.00 6.77
CA ASP A 57 -11.17 7.88 7.63
C ASP A 57 -10.80 6.63 6.83
N ASP A 58 -11.53 6.33 5.76
CA ASP A 58 -11.28 5.19 4.87
C ASP A 58 -9.92 5.30 4.15
N VAL A 59 -9.50 6.52 3.75
CA VAL A 59 -8.16 6.78 3.18
C VAL A 59 -7.07 6.60 4.23
N ALA A 60 -7.28 7.12 5.44
CA ALA A 60 -6.30 7.00 6.53
C ALA A 60 -6.11 5.53 6.96
N GLU A 61 -7.21 4.78 7.06
CA GLU A 61 -7.21 3.35 7.33
C GLU A 61 -6.54 2.56 6.19
N ALA A 62 -6.89 2.84 4.93
CA ALA A 62 -6.29 2.19 3.78
C ALA A 62 -4.77 2.45 3.69
N GLY A 63 -4.33 3.70 3.90
CA GLY A 63 -2.92 4.04 3.89
C GLY A 63 -2.13 3.36 5.00
N SER A 64 -2.72 3.23 6.20
CA SER A 64 -2.10 2.47 7.29
C SER A 64 -2.05 0.97 6.98
N LYS A 65 -3.13 0.41 6.42
CA LYS A 65 -3.18 -0.98 6.00
C LYS A 65 -2.14 -1.31 4.93
N LEU A 66 -1.98 -0.46 3.92
CA LEU A 66 -0.97 -0.62 2.88
C LEU A 66 0.44 -0.62 3.47
N CYS A 67 0.72 0.27 4.42
CA CYS A 67 1.99 0.32 5.13
C CYS A 67 2.26 -1.00 5.87
N ASP A 68 1.31 -1.48 6.67
CA ASP A 68 1.47 -2.69 7.49
C ASP A 68 1.64 -3.97 6.65
N LEU A 69 0.87 -4.08 5.55
CA LEU A 69 0.97 -5.24 4.66
C LEU A 69 2.26 -5.17 3.81
N SER A 70 2.66 -3.99 3.37
CA SER A 70 3.94 -3.78 2.67
C SER A 70 5.13 -4.14 3.55
N GLU A 71 5.11 -3.77 4.83
CA GLU A 71 6.12 -4.19 5.79
C GLU A 71 6.19 -5.72 5.87
N GLN A 72 5.03 -6.39 5.93
CA GLN A 72 5.00 -7.85 5.96
C GLN A 72 5.58 -8.48 4.69
N CYS A 73 5.21 -8.00 3.50
CA CYS A 73 5.74 -8.46 2.22
C CYS A 73 7.27 -8.42 2.16
N VAL A 74 7.87 -7.39 2.75
CA VAL A 74 9.31 -7.10 2.60
C VAL A 74 10.14 -7.58 3.78
N CYS A 75 9.69 -7.33 5.01
CA CYS A 75 10.47 -7.58 6.23
C CYS A 75 10.29 -9.00 6.77
N ARG A 76 9.28 -9.76 6.31
CA ARG A 76 9.05 -11.14 6.76
C ARG A 76 9.41 -12.12 5.65
N PRO A 77 10.22 -13.16 5.92
CA PRO A 77 10.57 -14.18 4.92
C PRO A 77 9.35 -14.88 4.30
N GLN A 78 8.28 -15.03 5.09
CA GLN A 78 7.02 -15.62 4.66
C GLN A 78 6.08 -14.62 3.96
N GLY A 79 6.36 -13.32 3.96
CA GLY A 79 5.47 -12.31 3.39
C GLY A 79 4.05 -12.37 3.96
N LEU A 80 3.07 -12.33 3.04
CA LEU A 80 1.65 -12.55 3.29
C LEU A 80 1.24 -14.03 3.15
N CYS A 81 2.18 -14.96 3.33
CA CYS A 81 1.90 -16.39 3.33
C CYS A 81 1.85 -16.96 4.76
N PHE A 82 1.22 -18.12 4.91
CA PHE A 82 1.43 -18.99 6.06
C PHE A 82 2.37 -20.13 5.70
N VAL A 83 3.12 -20.62 6.68
CA VAL A 83 4.03 -21.76 6.52
C VAL A 83 3.26 -23.02 6.87
N THR A 84 3.23 -23.97 5.94
CA THR A 84 2.74 -25.34 6.17
C THR A 84 3.89 -26.32 6.10
N GLY A 85 3.82 -27.41 6.87
CA GLY A 85 4.84 -28.45 6.87
C GLY A 85 4.91 -29.26 5.57
N GLU A 86 3.78 -29.37 4.84
CA GLU A 86 3.66 -30.24 3.66
C GLU A 86 3.81 -29.49 2.33
N ALA A 87 3.31 -28.25 2.23
CA ALA A 87 3.28 -27.48 0.98
C ALA A 87 4.19 -26.24 0.99
N GLY A 88 4.88 -25.97 2.10
CA GLY A 88 5.68 -24.76 2.26
C GLY A 88 4.79 -23.52 2.43
N LEU A 89 5.08 -22.45 1.69
CA LEU A 89 4.38 -21.17 1.80
C LEU A 89 3.08 -21.17 1.00
N ILE A 90 1.96 -20.89 1.67
CA ILE A 90 0.64 -20.76 1.05
C ILE A 90 0.12 -19.33 1.26
N PRO A 91 -0.38 -18.64 0.21
CA PRO A 91 -0.93 -17.28 0.33
C PRO A 91 -2.05 -17.17 1.37
N ARG A 92 -1.98 -16.16 2.24
CA ARG A 92 -3.10 -15.76 3.10
C ARG A 92 -4.03 -14.90 2.27
N ARG A 93 -5.04 -15.56 1.67
CA ARG A 93 -5.97 -14.92 0.75
C ARG A 93 -6.62 -13.66 1.33
N ASP A 94 -6.96 -13.67 2.61
CA ASP A 94 -7.51 -12.51 3.33
C ASP A 94 -6.56 -11.31 3.35
N GLN A 95 -5.25 -11.53 3.46
CA GLN A 95 -4.25 -10.46 3.46
C GLN A 95 -3.99 -9.91 2.06
N HIS A 96 -3.99 -10.78 1.05
CA HIS A 96 -3.92 -10.36 -0.36
C HIS A 96 -5.14 -9.51 -0.73
N GLU A 97 -6.34 -10.00 -0.44
CA GLU A 97 -7.59 -9.28 -0.68
C GLU A 97 -7.64 -7.95 0.10
N ALA A 98 -7.10 -7.91 1.32
CA ALA A 98 -6.98 -6.67 2.09
C ALA A 98 -6.00 -5.66 1.48
N PHE A 99 -4.91 -6.12 0.86
CA PHE A 99 -3.96 -5.26 0.15
C PHE A 99 -4.65 -4.62 -1.07
N GLU A 100 -5.26 -5.44 -1.90
CA GLU A 100 -5.97 -5.01 -3.11
C GLU A 100 -7.15 -4.08 -2.79
N ALA A 101 -7.90 -4.39 -1.73
CA ALA A 101 -8.99 -3.54 -1.27
C ALA A 101 -8.48 -2.16 -0.82
N ALA A 102 -7.37 -2.10 -0.09
CA ALA A 102 -6.78 -0.84 0.35
C ALA A 102 -6.27 -0.01 -0.86
N LEU A 103 -5.62 -0.63 -1.84
CA LEU A 103 -5.24 0.04 -3.10
C LEU A 103 -6.47 0.63 -3.80
N LYS A 104 -7.57 -0.12 -3.87
CA LYS A 104 -8.80 0.31 -4.52
C LYS A 104 -9.47 1.50 -3.84
N VAL A 105 -9.42 1.59 -2.51
CA VAL A 105 -9.90 2.76 -1.77
C VAL A 105 -9.13 4.01 -2.21
N ILE A 106 -7.79 3.92 -2.22
CA ILE A 106 -6.92 5.03 -2.62
C ILE A 106 -7.17 5.45 -4.08
N ASP A 107 -7.23 4.49 -5.02
CA ASP A 107 -7.54 4.74 -6.44
C ASP A 107 -8.90 5.44 -6.62
N SER A 108 -9.93 4.99 -5.90
CA SER A 108 -11.27 5.58 -5.98
C SER A 108 -11.29 7.05 -5.55
N HIS A 109 -10.49 7.43 -4.55
CA HIS A 109 -10.35 8.83 -4.13
C HIS A 109 -9.55 9.66 -5.13
N LEU A 110 -8.51 9.09 -5.74
CA LEU A 110 -7.74 9.75 -6.80
C LEU A 110 -8.59 10.04 -8.04
N GLN A 111 -9.41 9.08 -8.48
CA GLN A 111 -10.30 9.26 -9.63
C GLN A 111 -11.33 10.36 -9.40
N ARG A 112 -11.88 10.46 -8.18
CA ARG A 112 -12.82 11.52 -7.79
C ARG A 112 -12.15 12.88 -7.77
N ALA A 113 -10.94 12.99 -7.23
CA ALA A 113 -10.18 14.22 -7.23
C ALA A 113 -9.82 14.70 -8.66
N GLY A 114 -9.65 13.77 -9.61
CA GLY A 114 -9.35 14.08 -11.02
C GLY A 114 -10.56 14.43 -11.89
N THR A 115 -11.80 14.16 -11.44
CA THR A 115 -13.03 14.46 -12.21
C THR A 115 -13.66 15.82 -11.90
N ASP A 116 -13.17 16.52 -10.88
CA ASP A 116 -13.62 17.87 -10.46
C ASP A 116 -12.72 19.02 -10.99
N GLY A 117 -11.88 18.76 -12.00
CA GLY A 117 -10.92 19.71 -12.60
C GLY A 117 -11.36 20.33 -13.92
#